data_AF-A0AAU6WJS4-F1
#
_entry.id   AF-A0AAU6WJS4-F1
#
_cell.length_a   1.000
_cell.length_b   1.000
_cell.length_c   1.000
_cell.angle_alpha   90.00
_cell.angle_beta   90.00
_cell.angle_gamma   90.00
#
_symmetry.space_group_name_H-M   'P 1'
#
loop_
_entity.id
_entity.type
_entity.pdbx_description
1 polymer ?
#
loop_
_entity_poly.entity_id
_entity_poly.type
_entity_poly.pdbx_seq_one_letter_code
_entity_poly.pdbx_strand_id
1 'polypeptide(L)'
;MGTRRFLPEKYHGTHPDEKSTAADALKHSTDLECGDTYNNLNKSLSSGLITEKDIDASMRRILKGWFELGMLDPKSSVHWNSIPYTVVDSEEHKQQALKMAQKSIVLMKNDKNVLPLNKNIKKIAVVGPNADDGLMQLGNYNGTPSSIVTILEGIRTKFPNAEIIYEKGSEVTDPSSRTSLYQNFLSQKNGEKGMKVEFFNNNEFKGSPANISVNKTGISYNSFGGTQLAPNVGRENTSAKISGIFKSTYTGEVIFSASTSDVYTLFVNGKEVATRKGPDARHPSEFPVKMEKGKEYNIELQHRQIGKYVSITFDVYRKYPVNFAVVKEKVKDAEVIIFAGGLSPSLEGEEMMVNAEGFKGGDKTNIELPKVQRELLAELRKTGKPVVFVLCTGSALGLEQDEKIMTPW
;
A
#
# COMPACT_ATOMS: atom_id res chain seq x y z
N MET A 1 9.12 -3.89 -23.33
CA MET A 1 9.69 -3.89 -21.96
C MET A 1 9.37 -5.23 -21.31
N GLY A 2 10.36 -5.99 -20.85
CA GLY A 2 10.15 -7.27 -20.16
C GLY A 2 10.45 -8.53 -20.99
N THR A 3 11.58 -8.56 -21.69
CA THR A 3 12.01 -9.71 -22.53
C THR A 3 12.27 -10.98 -21.73
N ARG A 4 12.38 -10.88 -20.39
CA ARG A 4 12.51 -12.01 -19.47
C ARG A 4 11.40 -13.05 -19.66
N ARG A 5 10.21 -12.63 -20.10
CA ARG A 5 9.04 -13.51 -20.25
C ARG A 5 9.11 -14.48 -21.45
N PHE A 6 10.20 -14.47 -22.23
CA PHE A 6 10.32 -15.29 -23.44
C PHE A 6 11.10 -16.61 -23.27
N LEU A 7 11.63 -16.89 -22.06
CA LEU A 7 12.53 -18.03 -21.80
C LEU A 7 11.79 -19.38 -21.56
N PRO A 8 12.43 -20.54 -21.84
CA PRO A 8 11.78 -21.85 -21.97
C PRO A 8 11.19 -22.45 -20.70
N GLU A 9 11.77 -22.21 -19.52
CA GLU A 9 11.47 -23.04 -18.35
C GLU A 9 10.68 -22.35 -17.22
N LYS A 10 10.47 -21.02 -17.30
CA LYS A 10 9.70 -20.27 -16.28
C LYS A 10 8.72 -19.24 -16.83
N TYR A 11 8.60 -19.11 -18.15
CA TYR A 11 7.81 -18.07 -18.80
C TYR A 11 7.12 -18.58 -20.09
N HIS A 12 6.91 -17.74 -21.11
CA HIS A 12 6.14 -18.08 -22.32
C HIS A 12 6.87 -19.00 -23.31
N GLY A 13 8.16 -19.30 -23.09
CA GLY A 13 8.91 -20.33 -23.83
C GLY A 13 9.06 -20.11 -25.33
N THR A 14 9.07 -18.86 -25.79
CA THR A 14 9.16 -18.50 -27.21
C THR A 14 10.55 -18.67 -27.82
N HIS A 15 11.61 -18.66 -27.00
CA HIS A 15 13.00 -18.66 -27.44
C HIS A 15 13.84 -19.65 -26.63
N PRO A 16 14.86 -20.29 -27.22
CA PRO A 16 15.64 -21.35 -26.58
C PRO A 16 16.59 -20.84 -25.48
N ASP A 17 17.05 -19.59 -25.55
CA ASP A 17 18.01 -19.02 -24.60
C ASP A 17 17.92 -17.49 -24.48
N GLU A 18 18.63 -16.91 -23.51
CA GLU A 18 18.63 -15.46 -23.26
C GLU A 18 19.26 -14.62 -24.38
N LYS A 19 20.26 -15.16 -25.09
CA LYS A 19 20.91 -14.42 -26.19
C LYS A 19 20.00 -14.33 -27.42
N SER A 20 19.32 -15.42 -27.79
CA SER A 20 18.36 -15.43 -28.90
C SER A 20 17.17 -14.53 -28.58
N THR A 21 16.71 -14.56 -27.34
CA THR A 21 15.68 -13.63 -26.84
C THR A 21 16.12 -12.17 -26.96
N ALA A 22 17.32 -11.83 -26.47
CA ALA A 22 17.83 -10.45 -26.52
C ALA A 22 18.02 -9.97 -27.97
N ALA A 23 18.53 -10.85 -28.83
CA ALA A 23 18.73 -10.57 -30.25
C ALA A 23 17.42 -10.25 -30.97
N ASP A 24 16.41 -11.11 -30.79
CA ASP A 24 15.12 -10.98 -31.43
C ASP A 24 14.38 -9.72 -30.96
N ALA A 25 14.38 -9.49 -29.64
CA ALA A 25 13.75 -8.31 -29.06
C ALA A 25 14.36 -7.00 -29.58
N LEU A 26 15.70 -6.93 -29.67
CA LEU A 26 16.40 -5.76 -30.22
C LEU A 26 16.01 -5.52 -31.69
N LYS A 27 16.04 -6.57 -32.51
CA LYS A 27 15.67 -6.51 -33.93
C LYS A 27 14.22 -6.07 -34.14
N HIS A 28 13.33 -6.46 -33.23
CA HIS A 28 11.92 -6.07 -33.22
C HIS A 28 11.63 -4.81 -32.40
N SER A 29 12.62 -3.90 -32.30
CA SER A 29 12.44 -2.54 -31.76
C SER A 29 12.09 -2.45 -30.29
N THR A 30 12.43 -3.46 -29.49
CA THR A 30 12.52 -3.29 -28.05
C THR A 30 13.84 -2.59 -27.74
N ASP A 31 13.82 -1.26 -27.70
CA ASP A 31 15.06 -0.49 -27.52
C ASP A 31 15.61 -0.59 -26.09
N LEU A 32 14.73 -0.77 -25.11
CA LEU A 32 15.08 -0.80 -23.68
C LEU A 32 14.37 -1.95 -22.94
N GLU A 33 15.08 -2.54 -21.99
CA GLU A 33 14.59 -3.59 -21.11
C GLU A 33 14.70 -3.18 -19.63
N CYS A 34 13.65 -3.44 -18.85
CA CYS A 34 13.63 -3.24 -17.40
C CYS A 34 14.09 -4.47 -16.60
N GLY A 35 14.83 -5.39 -17.23
CA GLY A 35 15.28 -6.66 -16.67
C GLY A 35 16.75 -6.92 -16.98
N ASP A 36 17.17 -8.19 -16.90
CA ASP A 36 18.57 -8.60 -17.05
C ASP A 36 18.88 -9.29 -18.41
N THR A 37 17.89 -9.45 -19.30
CA THR A 37 18.05 -10.20 -20.56
C THR A 37 19.10 -9.55 -21.47
N TYR A 38 19.14 -8.22 -21.55
CA TYR A 38 20.02 -7.44 -22.42
C TYR A 38 21.48 -7.46 -21.94
N ASN A 39 21.77 -7.99 -20.75
CA ASN A 39 23.13 -8.37 -20.36
C ASN A 39 23.74 -9.41 -21.34
N ASN A 40 22.91 -10.08 -22.15
CA ASN A 40 23.35 -11.02 -23.18
C ASN A 40 23.52 -10.41 -24.59
N LEU A 41 23.37 -9.10 -24.77
CA LEU A 41 23.57 -8.46 -26.09
C LEU A 41 24.98 -8.69 -26.63
N ASN A 42 26.02 -8.64 -25.79
CA ASN A 42 27.39 -8.94 -26.20
C ASN A 42 27.56 -10.38 -26.69
N LYS A 43 26.86 -11.35 -26.07
CA LYS A 43 26.85 -12.76 -26.54
C LYS A 43 26.07 -12.91 -27.83
N SER A 44 25.01 -12.11 -28.01
CA SER A 44 24.20 -12.08 -29.22
C SER A 44 25.02 -11.55 -30.40
N LEU A 45 25.79 -10.48 -30.17
CA LEU A 45 26.69 -9.89 -31.15
C LEU A 45 27.82 -10.86 -31.53
N SER A 46 28.50 -11.44 -30.53
CA SER A 46 29.62 -12.36 -30.79
C SER A 46 29.20 -13.66 -31.50
N SER A 47 27.92 -14.06 -31.38
CA SER A 47 27.35 -15.19 -32.11
C SER A 47 26.72 -14.83 -33.46
N GLY A 48 26.80 -13.57 -33.88
CA GLY A 48 26.25 -13.09 -35.16
C GLY A 48 24.72 -13.02 -35.20
N LEU A 49 24.04 -13.17 -34.05
CA LEU A 49 22.58 -13.05 -33.97
C LEU A 49 22.10 -11.61 -34.14
N ILE A 50 22.96 -10.62 -33.88
CA ILE A 50 22.75 -9.20 -34.13
C ILE A 50 24.04 -8.58 -34.68
N THR A 51 23.94 -7.38 -35.21
CA THR A 51 25.05 -6.57 -35.69
C THR A 51 25.19 -5.29 -34.84
N GLU A 52 26.35 -4.63 -34.92
CA GLU A 52 26.52 -3.29 -34.31
C GLU A 52 25.49 -2.30 -34.84
N LYS A 53 25.09 -2.41 -36.11
CA LYS A 53 24.04 -1.58 -36.71
C LYS A 53 22.69 -1.73 -36.01
N ASP A 54 22.34 -2.93 -35.56
CA ASP A 54 21.10 -3.18 -34.81
C ASP A 54 21.13 -2.47 -33.44
N ILE A 55 22.30 -2.50 -32.78
CA ILE A 55 22.53 -1.79 -31.51
C ILE A 55 22.45 -0.27 -31.72
N ASP A 56 23.14 0.24 -32.74
CA ASP A 56 23.15 1.66 -33.10
C ASP A 56 21.76 2.21 -33.40
N ALA A 57 20.93 1.44 -34.10
CA ALA A 57 19.55 1.85 -34.41
C ALA A 57 18.75 2.07 -33.13
N SER A 58 18.82 1.13 -32.19
CA SER A 58 18.13 1.23 -30.90
C SER A 58 18.68 2.35 -30.01
N MET A 59 20.01 2.49 -29.96
CA MET A 59 20.66 3.59 -29.24
C MET A 59 20.23 4.96 -29.78
N ARG A 60 20.17 5.15 -31.10
CA ARG A 60 19.72 6.41 -31.71
C ARG A 60 18.28 6.75 -31.34
N ARG A 61 17.37 5.76 -31.25
CA ARG A 61 15.99 5.96 -30.81
C ARG A 61 15.91 6.42 -29.35
N ILE A 62 16.70 5.82 -28.46
CA ILE A 62 16.78 6.24 -27.04
C ILE A 62 17.36 7.65 -26.93
N LEU A 63 18.50 7.90 -27.58
CA LEU A 63 19.18 9.20 -27.52
C LEU A 63 18.33 10.32 -28.10
N LYS A 64 17.50 10.04 -29.12
CA LYS A 64 16.55 11.03 -29.64
C LYS A 64 15.66 11.58 -28.53
N GLY A 65 15.12 10.72 -27.66
CA GLY A 65 14.33 11.16 -26.52
C GLY A 65 15.14 12.01 -25.53
N TRP A 66 16.42 11.70 -25.33
CA TRP A 66 17.30 12.49 -24.46
C TRP A 66 17.56 13.89 -25.04
N PHE A 67 17.76 13.99 -26.36
CA PHE A 67 17.87 15.27 -27.06
C PHE A 67 16.57 16.08 -27.00
N GLU A 68 15.41 15.45 -27.24
CA GLU A 68 14.10 16.12 -27.16
C GLU A 68 13.79 16.65 -25.75
N LEU A 69 14.28 15.97 -24.71
CA LEU A 69 14.18 16.40 -23.32
C LEU A 69 15.27 17.41 -22.90
N GLY A 70 16.24 17.70 -23.77
CA GLY A 70 17.38 18.58 -23.50
C GLY A 70 18.38 18.01 -22.49
N MET A 71 18.40 16.70 -22.25
CA MET A 71 19.26 16.07 -21.23
C MET A 71 20.76 16.22 -21.51
N LEU A 72 21.12 16.54 -22.77
CA LEU A 72 22.50 16.75 -23.22
C LEU A 72 22.86 18.24 -23.39
N ASP A 73 21.89 19.13 -23.18
CA ASP A 73 22.07 20.58 -23.34
C ASP A 73 22.57 21.22 -22.03
N PRO A 74 23.19 22.43 -22.08
CA PRO A 74 23.52 23.17 -20.87
C PRO A 74 22.29 23.37 -19.98
N LYS A 75 22.41 23.09 -18.67
CA LYS A 75 21.26 23.10 -17.73
C LYS A 75 20.40 24.37 -17.82
N SER A 76 21.02 25.53 -18.03
CA SER A 76 20.36 26.84 -18.14
C SER A 76 19.48 27.00 -19.38
N SER A 77 19.69 26.19 -20.43
CA SER A 77 18.91 26.23 -21.67
C SER A 77 17.67 25.32 -21.65
N VAL A 78 17.58 24.43 -20.66
CA VAL A 78 16.48 23.46 -20.55
C VAL A 78 15.40 24.02 -19.61
N HIS A 79 14.25 24.38 -20.16
CA HIS A 79 13.16 25.00 -19.41
C HIS A 79 12.73 24.19 -18.17
N TRP A 80 12.69 22.87 -18.27
CA TRP A 80 12.28 21.97 -17.19
C TRP A 80 13.13 22.11 -15.92
N ASN A 81 14.43 22.47 -16.05
CA ASN A 81 15.34 22.64 -14.91
C ASN A 81 15.02 23.88 -14.06
N SER A 82 14.23 24.82 -14.59
CA SER A 82 13.83 26.04 -13.88
C SER A 82 12.58 25.84 -13.00
N ILE A 83 11.88 24.70 -13.12
CA ILE A 83 10.68 24.41 -12.35
C ILE A 83 11.09 24.02 -10.92
N PRO A 84 10.72 24.80 -9.89
CA PRO A 84 11.09 24.48 -8.52
C PRO A 84 10.24 23.32 -8.00
N TYR A 85 10.81 22.55 -7.07
CA TYR A 85 10.10 21.44 -6.42
C TYR A 85 8.83 21.90 -5.68
N THR A 86 8.73 23.17 -5.29
CA THR A 86 7.54 23.77 -4.65
C THR A 86 6.28 23.75 -5.52
N VAL A 87 6.40 23.48 -6.83
CA VAL A 87 5.25 23.26 -7.71
C VAL A 87 4.59 21.90 -7.44
N VAL A 88 5.36 20.90 -6.99
CA VAL A 88 4.85 19.57 -6.63
C VAL A 88 3.94 19.70 -5.41
N ASP A 89 2.73 19.15 -5.51
CA ASP A 89 1.71 19.20 -4.46
C ASP A 89 1.35 20.64 -3.98
N SER A 90 1.43 21.60 -4.91
CA SER A 90 0.94 22.96 -4.76
C SER A 90 -0.58 23.02 -4.60
N GLU A 91 -1.10 24.16 -4.13
CA GLU A 91 -2.54 24.36 -3.95
C GLU A 91 -3.30 24.23 -5.28
N GLU A 92 -2.75 24.70 -6.38
CA GLU A 92 -3.33 24.57 -7.72
C GLU A 92 -3.44 23.09 -8.13
N HIS A 93 -2.41 22.29 -7.87
CA HIS A 93 -2.45 20.85 -8.11
C HIS A 93 -3.50 20.15 -7.24
N LYS A 94 -3.60 20.53 -5.95
CA LYS A 94 -4.62 20.00 -5.03
C LYS A 94 -6.03 20.31 -5.49
N GLN A 95 -6.30 21.53 -5.93
CA GLN A 95 -7.60 21.94 -6.46
C GLN A 95 -7.95 21.19 -7.76
N GLN A 96 -6.96 21.01 -8.65
CA GLN A 96 -7.15 20.22 -9.87
C GLN A 96 -7.43 18.74 -9.53
N ALA A 97 -6.68 18.14 -8.59
CA ALA A 97 -6.93 16.78 -8.14
C ALA A 97 -8.35 16.62 -7.56
N LEU A 98 -8.78 17.56 -6.70
CA LEU A 98 -10.13 17.58 -6.14
C LEU A 98 -11.22 17.67 -7.22
N LYS A 99 -11.04 18.56 -8.21
CA LYS A 99 -11.98 18.69 -9.33
C LYS A 99 -12.06 17.41 -10.16
N MET A 100 -10.96 16.69 -10.32
CA MET A 100 -10.93 15.44 -11.08
C MET A 100 -11.63 14.35 -10.28
N ALA A 101 -11.35 14.21 -8.99
CA ALA A 101 -12.05 13.28 -8.11
C ALA A 101 -13.58 13.51 -8.13
N GLN A 102 -14.03 14.77 -8.03
CA GLN A 102 -15.45 15.11 -8.09
C GLN A 102 -16.12 14.74 -9.42
N LYS A 103 -15.39 14.80 -10.53
CA LYS A 103 -15.90 14.46 -11.87
C LYS A 103 -15.81 12.96 -12.20
N SER A 104 -15.02 12.20 -11.45
CA SER A 104 -14.86 10.76 -11.64
C SER A 104 -15.87 9.92 -10.85
N ILE A 105 -16.59 10.50 -9.89
CA ILE A 105 -17.62 9.80 -9.12
C ILE A 105 -18.84 9.55 -10.02
N VAL A 106 -19.28 8.28 -10.08
CA VAL A 106 -20.47 7.87 -10.82
C VAL A 106 -21.58 7.49 -9.83
N LEU A 107 -22.74 8.16 -9.95
CA LEU A 107 -23.94 7.78 -9.22
C LEU A 107 -24.63 6.62 -9.95
N MET A 108 -24.51 5.41 -9.40
CA MET A 108 -25.11 4.21 -9.98
C MET A 108 -26.61 4.09 -9.70
N LYS A 109 -27.04 4.45 -8.48
CA LYS A 109 -28.42 4.27 -8.00
C LYS A 109 -28.78 5.30 -6.94
N ASN A 110 -30.03 5.78 -6.95
CA ASN A 110 -30.55 6.70 -5.95
C ASN A 110 -32.06 6.48 -5.74
N ASP A 111 -32.39 5.43 -5.01
CA ASP A 111 -33.78 5.11 -4.68
C ASP A 111 -34.31 6.06 -3.62
N LYS A 112 -35.61 6.38 -3.70
CA LYS A 112 -36.34 7.22 -2.72
C LYS A 112 -35.70 8.59 -2.45
N ASN A 113 -34.91 9.11 -3.39
CA ASN A 113 -34.23 10.41 -3.30
C ASN A 113 -33.41 10.58 -2.01
N VAL A 114 -32.72 9.53 -1.57
CA VAL A 114 -31.83 9.61 -0.38
C VAL A 114 -30.70 10.61 -0.61
N LEU A 115 -30.17 10.67 -1.84
CA LEU A 115 -29.17 11.64 -2.24
C LEU A 115 -29.79 12.80 -3.04
N PRO A 116 -29.29 14.04 -2.88
CA PRO A 116 -28.25 14.46 -1.94
C PRO A 116 -28.74 14.43 -0.48
N LEU A 117 -27.85 14.12 0.45
CA LEU A 117 -28.18 14.10 1.87
C LEU A 117 -28.65 15.47 2.36
N ASN A 118 -29.64 15.48 3.25
CA ASN A 118 -30.13 16.71 3.88
C ASN A 118 -29.03 17.35 4.73
N LYS A 119 -28.75 18.64 4.50
CA LYS A 119 -27.75 19.42 5.27
C LYS A 119 -28.06 19.54 6.76
N ASN A 120 -29.32 19.36 7.15
CA ASN A 120 -29.80 19.46 8.53
C ASN A 120 -29.84 18.12 9.27
N ILE A 121 -29.37 17.03 8.64
CA ILE A 121 -29.27 15.72 9.29
C ILE A 121 -28.50 15.84 10.60
N LYS A 122 -29.01 15.19 11.64
CA LYS A 122 -28.50 15.26 13.01
C LYS A 122 -27.59 14.09 13.33
N LYS A 123 -27.81 12.93 12.71
CA LYS A 123 -27.02 11.73 13.02
C LYS A 123 -26.71 10.88 11.78
N ILE A 124 -25.43 10.72 11.51
CA ILE A 124 -24.92 9.93 10.37
C ILE A 124 -24.05 8.81 10.94
N ALA A 125 -24.28 7.57 10.49
CA ALA A 125 -23.32 6.50 10.71
C ALA A 125 -22.45 6.34 9.47
N VAL A 126 -21.14 6.31 9.65
CA VAL A 126 -20.16 5.99 8.61
C VAL A 126 -19.54 4.65 8.97
N VAL A 127 -19.74 3.65 8.10
CA VAL A 127 -19.39 2.26 8.39
C VAL A 127 -18.55 1.69 7.25
N GLY A 128 -17.60 0.81 7.55
CA GLY A 128 -16.93 -0.01 6.55
C GLY A 128 -15.41 0.17 6.50
N PRO A 129 -14.70 -0.79 5.88
CA PRO A 129 -13.24 -0.87 5.92
C PRO A 129 -12.56 0.32 5.26
N ASN A 130 -13.22 0.96 4.30
CA ASN A 130 -12.66 2.05 3.48
C ASN A 130 -13.04 3.44 4.00
N ALA A 131 -13.84 3.54 5.05
CA ALA A 131 -14.35 4.81 5.55
C ALA A 131 -13.25 5.74 6.09
N ASP A 132 -12.27 5.19 6.81
CA ASP A 132 -11.14 5.92 7.39
C ASP A 132 -9.80 5.36 6.90
N ASP A 133 -9.73 5.02 5.61
CA ASP A 133 -8.53 4.50 4.97
C ASP A 133 -8.00 5.50 3.93
N GLY A 134 -6.91 6.18 4.27
CA GLY A 134 -6.22 7.09 3.36
C GLY A 134 -5.45 6.37 2.25
N LEU A 135 -4.89 5.19 2.54
CA LEU A 135 -4.10 4.42 1.58
C LEU A 135 -4.97 3.86 0.46
N MET A 136 -6.21 3.49 0.79
CA MET A 136 -7.20 3.04 -0.19
C MET A 136 -7.37 4.04 -1.35
N GLN A 137 -7.29 5.35 -1.07
CA GLN A 137 -7.50 6.39 -2.08
C GLN A 137 -6.33 6.57 -3.04
N LEU A 138 -5.14 6.07 -2.69
CA LEU A 138 -3.95 6.26 -3.51
C LEU A 138 -3.86 5.24 -4.67
N GLY A 139 -4.48 4.07 -4.52
CA GLY A 139 -4.28 2.96 -5.46
C GLY A 139 -2.86 2.37 -5.37
N ASN A 140 -2.49 1.54 -6.34
CA ASN A 140 -1.22 0.79 -6.33
C ASN A 140 -0.05 1.53 -6.98
N TYR A 141 -0.31 2.46 -7.91
CA TYR A 141 0.70 3.34 -8.50
C TYR A 141 0.48 4.78 -8.02
N ASN A 142 1.15 5.15 -6.94
CA ASN A 142 1.01 6.46 -6.32
C ASN A 142 2.36 7.06 -5.93
N GLY A 143 2.38 8.39 -5.81
CA GLY A 143 3.41 9.11 -5.06
C GLY A 143 2.96 9.38 -3.63
N THR A 144 3.83 9.96 -2.80
CA THR A 144 3.52 10.32 -1.42
C THR A 144 2.93 11.73 -1.35
N PRO A 145 1.63 11.92 -1.05
CA PRO A 145 1.03 13.24 -0.91
C PRO A 145 1.38 13.88 0.44
N SER A 146 1.32 15.22 0.54
CA SER A 146 1.49 15.91 1.84
C SER A 146 0.34 15.69 2.82
N SER A 147 -0.86 15.37 2.32
CA SER A 147 -2.03 15.02 3.12
C SER A 147 -3.01 14.16 2.34
N ILE A 148 -3.87 13.43 3.07
CA ILE A 148 -4.96 12.62 2.51
C ILE A 148 -6.19 12.90 3.35
N VAL A 149 -7.33 13.16 2.70
CA VAL A 149 -8.62 13.36 3.37
C VAL A 149 -9.43 12.07 3.25
N THR A 150 -9.74 11.40 4.37
CA THR A 150 -10.55 10.16 4.34
C THR A 150 -12.02 10.43 4.02
N ILE A 151 -12.79 9.41 3.62
CA ILE A 151 -14.24 9.54 3.41
C ILE A 151 -14.90 10.02 4.71
N LEU A 152 -14.50 9.46 5.85
CA LEU A 152 -14.95 9.86 7.18
C LEU A 152 -14.61 11.34 7.47
N GLU A 153 -13.39 11.78 7.18
CA GLU A 153 -12.97 13.17 7.37
C GLU A 153 -13.75 14.14 6.46
N GLY A 154 -13.96 13.77 5.20
CA GLY A 154 -14.78 14.53 4.26
C GLY A 154 -16.22 14.69 4.75
N ILE A 155 -16.83 13.62 5.29
CA ILE A 155 -18.18 13.65 5.87
C ILE A 155 -18.22 14.54 7.12
N ARG A 156 -17.26 14.38 8.04
CA ARG A 156 -17.15 15.23 9.25
C ARG A 156 -17.02 16.71 8.89
N THR A 157 -16.18 17.02 7.91
CA THR A 157 -16.00 18.40 7.41
C THR A 157 -17.28 18.94 6.78
N LYS A 158 -18.04 18.10 6.06
CA LYS A 158 -19.27 18.53 5.39
C LYS A 158 -20.46 18.70 6.35
N PHE A 159 -20.51 17.92 7.43
CA PHE A 159 -21.60 17.91 8.41
C PHE A 159 -21.08 18.18 9.84
N PRO A 160 -20.52 19.37 10.12
CA PRO A 160 -19.90 19.68 11.41
C PRO A 160 -20.90 19.69 12.59
N ASN A 161 -22.20 19.82 12.31
CA ASN A 161 -23.27 19.88 13.31
C ASN A 161 -24.00 18.55 13.49
N ALA A 162 -23.63 17.51 12.73
CA ALA A 162 -24.21 16.18 12.88
C ALA A 162 -23.34 15.33 13.83
N GLU A 163 -23.98 14.50 14.65
CA GLU A 163 -23.29 13.42 15.34
C GLU A 163 -22.85 12.37 14.31
N ILE A 164 -21.53 12.14 14.22
CA ILE A 164 -20.94 11.15 13.32
C ILE A 164 -20.52 9.92 14.12
N ILE A 165 -21.26 8.82 13.96
CA ILE A 165 -20.85 7.51 14.46
C ILE A 165 -19.92 6.88 13.43
N TYR A 166 -18.78 6.37 13.87
CA TYR A 166 -17.85 5.63 13.01
C TYR A 166 -17.64 4.21 13.53
N GLU A 167 -17.83 3.22 12.66
CA GLU A 167 -17.48 1.83 12.94
C GLU A 167 -16.79 1.23 11.71
N LYS A 168 -15.55 0.74 11.84
CA LYS A 168 -14.86 0.07 10.72
C LYS A 168 -15.64 -1.16 10.22
N GLY A 169 -16.24 -1.91 11.16
CA GLY A 169 -17.12 -3.04 10.86
C GLY A 169 -16.40 -4.32 10.42
N SER A 170 -15.36 -4.23 9.59
CA SER A 170 -14.50 -5.36 9.21
C SER A 170 -13.19 -4.86 8.60
N GLU A 171 -12.23 -5.75 8.35
CA GLU A 171 -11.22 -5.54 7.32
C GLU A 171 -11.83 -5.80 5.92
N VAL A 172 -11.07 -5.54 4.85
CA VAL A 172 -11.59 -5.64 3.48
C VAL A 172 -12.07 -7.07 3.13
N THR A 173 -11.37 -8.10 3.62
CA THR A 173 -11.70 -9.52 3.38
C THR A 173 -11.72 -10.39 4.66
N ASP A 174 -11.58 -9.78 5.85
CA ASP A 174 -11.51 -10.50 7.14
C ASP A 174 -12.57 -9.92 8.10
N PRO A 175 -13.40 -10.76 8.77
CA PRO A 175 -14.46 -10.32 9.69
C PRO A 175 -13.95 -9.74 11.02
N SER A 176 -12.64 -9.68 11.21
CA SER A 176 -12.02 -8.94 12.31
C SER A 176 -11.88 -7.46 11.99
N SER A 177 -11.50 -6.68 13.01
CA SER A 177 -11.06 -5.30 12.86
C SER A 177 -9.70 -5.16 13.51
N ARG A 178 -8.85 -4.36 12.86
CA ARG A 178 -7.52 -3.98 13.33
C ARG A 178 -7.55 -2.52 13.79
N THR A 179 -7.13 -2.30 15.03
CA THR A 179 -6.88 -0.95 15.55
C THR A 179 -5.37 -0.76 15.70
N SER A 180 -4.82 0.21 14.96
CA SER A 180 -3.41 0.56 15.09
C SER A 180 -3.09 0.97 16.54
N LEU A 181 -1.94 0.51 17.01
CA LEU A 181 -1.38 0.83 18.32
C LEU A 181 -0.04 1.58 18.18
N TYR A 182 0.30 2.03 16.97
CA TYR A 182 1.56 2.73 16.68
C TYR A 182 1.75 3.98 17.54
N GLN A 183 0.66 4.70 17.82
CA GLN A 183 0.64 5.88 18.68
C GLN A 183 1.06 5.62 20.14
N ASN A 184 1.15 4.35 20.55
CA ASN A 184 1.57 3.95 21.89
C ASN A 184 3.09 3.77 22.03
N PHE A 185 3.86 4.06 20.98
CA PHE A 185 5.31 4.03 21.02
C PHE A 185 5.92 5.36 21.44
N LEU A 186 6.98 5.27 22.25
CA LEU A 186 7.97 6.31 22.43
C LEU A 186 9.31 5.83 21.86
N SER A 187 10.09 6.74 21.26
CA SER A 187 11.37 6.40 20.63
C SER A 187 12.41 5.85 21.61
N GLN A 188 12.28 6.27 22.88
CA GLN A 188 13.03 5.80 24.04
C GLN A 188 12.28 6.24 25.32
N LYS A 189 12.81 5.91 26.50
CA LYS A 189 12.23 6.35 27.77
C LYS A 189 12.23 7.87 27.84
N ASN A 190 11.05 8.46 28.04
CA ASN A 190 10.82 9.92 27.98
C ASN A 190 11.18 10.56 26.62
N GLY A 191 11.21 9.76 25.54
CA GLY A 191 11.47 10.23 24.18
C GLY A 191 10.24 10.80 23.50
N GLU A 192 10.40 11.15 22.22
CA GLU A 192 9.29 11.58 21.37
C GLU A 192 8.34 10.43 21.04
N LYS A 193 7.08 10.75 20.71
CA LYS A 193 6.13 9.78 20.16
C LYS A 193 6.65 9.20 18.85
N GLY A 194 6.50 7.89 18.67
CA GLY A 194 6.94 7.16 17.49
C GLY A 194 8.05 6.16 17.78
N MET A 195 8.60 5.55 16.73
CA MET A 195 9.70 4.59 16.82
C MET A 195 11.01 5.21 16.31
N LYS A 196 12.11 4.91 17.00
CA LYS A 196 13.45 5.25 16.52
C LYS A 196 13.82 4.34 15.35
N VAL A 197 14.32 4.91 14.27
CA VAL A 197 14.81 4.18 13.09
C VAL A 197 16.27 4.54 12.87
N GLU A 198 17.11 3.52 12.83
CA GLU A 198 18.55 3.64 12.64
C GLU A 198 18.96 2.83 11.43
N PHE A 199 19.51 3.48 10.40
CA PHE A 199 20.06 2.82 9.23
C PHE A 199 21.58 2.75 9.30
N PHE A 200 22.16 1.64 8.86
CA PHE A 200 23.60 1.42 8.82
C PHE A 200 24.01 1.04 7.40
N ASN A 201 25.12 1.58 6.91
CA ASN A 201 25.72 1.21 5.61
C ASN A 201 26.62 -0.04 5.74
N ASN A 202 26.20 -0.98 6.58
CA ASN A 202 26.76 -2.32 6.75
C ASN A 202 25.71 -3.25 7.35
N ASN A 203 25.91 -4.57 7.25
CA ASN A 203 24.95 -5.57 7.75
C ASN A 203 25.26 -6.07 9.18
N GLU A 204 26.36 -5.63 9.78
CA GLU A 204 26.79 -6.02 11.12
C GLU A 204 26.30 -5.08 12.23
N PHE A 205 25.61 -3.99 11.88
CA PHE A 205 25.26 -2.90 12.80
C PHE A 205 26.48 -2.29 13.51
N LYS A 206 27.63 -2.23 12.82
CA LYS A 206 28.89 -1.69 13.36
C LYS A 206 28.99 -0.19 13.14
N GLY A 207 29.62 0.49 14.09
CA GLY A 207 29.86 1.94 14.04
C GLY A 207 28.62 2.76 14.36
N SER A 208 28.66 4.05 14.00
CA SER A 208 27.51 4.94 14.12
C SER A 208 26.52 4.70 12.98
N PRO A 209 25.19 4.81 13.23
CA PRO A 209 24.21 4.76 12.16
C PRO A 209 24.48 5.85 11.11
N ALA A 210 24.28 5.52 9.83
CA ALA A 210 24.34 6.47 8.72
C ALA A 210 23.18 7.47 8.76
N ASN A 211 22.05 7.05 9.32
CA ASN A 211 20.89 7.90 9.55
C ASN A 211 20.18 7.48 10.84
N ILE A 212 19.70 8.46 11.62
CA ILE A 212 18.85 8.26 12.79
C ILE A 212 17.64 9.19 12.65
N SER A 213 16.44 8.65 12.84
CA SER A 213 15.20 9.42 12.83
C SER A 213 14.17 8.86 13.80
N VAL A 214 13.10 9.62 14.07
CA VAL A 214 11.91 9.14 14.78
C VAL A 214 10.75 9.14 13.79
N ASN A 215 10.25 7.96 13.46
CA ASN A 215 9.08 7.79 12.62
C ASN A 215 7.80 7.92 13.46
N LYS A 216 6.85 8.76 13.03
CA LYS A 216 5.64 9.12 13.78
C LYS A 216 4.35 8.56 13.17
N THR A 217 4.40 8.05 11.96
CA THR A 217 3.22 7.75 11.13
C THR A 217 3.08 6.27 10.78
N GLY A 218 4.13 5.47 10.94
CA GLY A 218 4.14 4.04 10.63
C GLY A 218 5.40 3.65 9.86
N ILE A 219 5.81 2.38 9.98
CA ILE A 219 7.03 1.88 9.36
C ILE A 219 6.71 1.28 7.99
N SER A 220 7.10 2.00 6.95
CA SER A 220 7.10 1.53 5.58
C SER A 220 8.28 2.17 4.85
N TYR A 221 9.29 1.37 4.51
CA TYR A 221 10.48 1.81 3.79
C TYR A 221 10.67 0.93 2.55
N ASN A 222 10.96 1.56 1.42
CA ASN A 222 11.10 0.86 0.15
C ASN A 222 12.17 1.55 -0.73
N SER A 223 13.12 0.78 -1.25
CA SER A 223 14.14 1.26 -2.21
C SER A 223 13.93 0.79 -3.65
N PHE A 224 12.80 0.13 -3.97
CA PHE A 224 12.40 -0.15 -5.34
C PHE A 224 12.36 1.16 -6.17
N GLY A 225 12.68 1.05 -7.46
CA GLY A 225 12.78 2.21 -8.36
C GLY A 225 13.98 3.13 -8.09
N GLY A 226 14.93 2.74 -7.22
CA GLY A 226 16.08 3.57 -6.87
C GLY A 226 15.78 4.64 -5.82
N THR A 227 14.63 4.54 -5.15
CA THR A 227 14.22 5.39 -4.03
C THR A 227 15.22 5.28 -2.89
N GLN A 228 15.63 6.42 -2.33
CA GLN A 228 16.53 6.44 -1.18
C GLN A 228 15.73 6.22 0.11
N LEU A 229 16.20 5.33 1.00
CA LEU A 229 15.51 4.99 2.25
C LEU A 229 15.50 6.16 3.25
N ALA A 230 16.64 6.83 3.39
CA ALA A 230 16.82 8.05 4.18
C ALA A 230 18.10 8.78 3.73
N PRO A 231 18.29 10.06 4.09
CA PRO A 231 19.53 10.79 3.80
C PRO A 231 20.76 10.01 4.28
N ASN A 232 21.80 9.95 3.43
CA ASN A 232 23.09 9.29 3.66
C ASN A 232 23.06 7.74 3.76
N VAL A 233 21.91 7.12 3.53
CA VAL A 233 21.79 5.66 3.50
C VAL A 233 22.16 5.14 2.10
N GLY A 234 23.05 4.15 2.06
CA GLY A 234 23.45 3.45 0.85
C GLY A 234 22.29 2.65 0.24
N ARG A 235 22.41 2.31 -1.06
CA ARG A 235 21.41 1.47 -1.74
C ARG A 235 21.61 -0.02 -1.50
N GLU A 236 22.84 -0.41 -1.19
CA GLU A 236 23.27 -1.79 -0.99
C GLU A 236 24.00 -1.92 0.33
N ASN A 237 24.09 -3.16 0.84
CA ASN A 237 24.71 -3.48 2.12
C ASN A 237 24.15 -2.65 3.30
N THR A 238 22.84 -2.43 3.30
CA THR A 238 22.15 -1.64 4.32
C THR A 238 21.43 -2.51 5.33
N SER A 239 21.49 -2.13 6.60
CA SER A 239 20.67 -2.72 7.66
C SER A 239 19.91 -1.64 8.42
N ALA A 240 18.82 -2.04 9.08
CA ALA A 240 17.98 -1.13 9.85
C ALA A 240 17.67 -1.70 11.23
N LYS A 241 17.68 -0.85 12.25
CA LYS A 241 17.08 -1.12 13.56
C LYS A 241 15.90 -0.19 13.76
N ILE A 242 14.73 -0.77 14.03
CA ILE A 242 13.51 -0.04 14.34
C ILE A 242 13.14 -0.39 15.77
N SER A 243 13.23 0.57 16.68
CA SER A 243 13.10 0.32 18.11
C SER A 243 12.22 1.35 18.81
N GLY A 244 11.61 0.94 19.92
CA GLY A 244 10.84 1.85 20.77
C GLY A 244 10.29 1.18 22.02
N ILE A 245 9.80 2.01 22.93
CA ILE A 245 9.07 1.55 24.12
C ILE A 245 7.58 1.57 23.80
N PHE A 246 6.98 0.39 23.76
CA PHE A 246 5.54 0.21 23.61
C PHE A 246 4.86 0.21 24.98
N LYS A 247 3.92 1.13 25.21
CA LYS A 247 3.09 1.15 26.42
C LYS A 247 1.71 0.58 26.13
N SER A 248 1.38 -0.58 26.71
CA SER A 248 0.08 -1.19 26.42
C SER A 248 -1.06 -0.43 27.10
N THR A 249 -2.13 -0.14 26.34
CA THR A 249 -3.33 0.53 26.86
C THR A 249 -4.39 -0.45 27.37
N TYR A 250 -4.20 -1.75 27.16
CA TYR A 250 -5.09 -2.83 27.61
C TYR A 250 -4.31 -4.10 27.96
N THR A 251 -4.97 -5.03 28.66
CA THR A 251 -4.44 -6.38 28.89
C THR A 251 -5.01 -7.33 27.84
N GLY A 252 -4.15 -8.03 27.11
CA GLY A 252 -4.56 -8.92 26.03
C GLY A 252 -3.45 -9.12 25.00
N GLU A 253 -3.82 -9.64 23.83
CA GLU A 253 -2.87 -9.85 22.73
C GLU A 253 -2.69 -8.56 21.92
N VAL A 254 -1.43 -8.21 21.69
CA VAL A 254 -0.98 -7.20 20.72
C VAL A 254 -0.30 -7.94 19.58
N ILE A 255 -0.69 -7.63 18.34
CA ILE A 255 -0.11 -8.23 17.14
C ILE A 255 1.00 -7.33 16.63
N PHE A 256 2.20 -7.88 16.49
CA PHE A 256 3.29 -7.28 15.73
C PHE A 256 3.34 -7.95 14.37
N SER A 257 3.19 -7.21 13.28
CA SER A 257 3.28 -7.74 11.93
C SER A 257 4.48 -7.15 11.21
N ALA A 258 5.31 -8.00 10.61
CA ALA A 258 6.51 -7.56 9.92
C ALA A 258 6.65 -8.27 8.56
N SER A 259 7.16 -7.55 7.57
CA SER A 259 7.73 -8.12 6.36
C SER A 259 8.94 -7.29 5.90
N THR A 260 9.95 -7.95 5.34
CA THR A 260 11.11 -7.29 4.77
C THR A 260 11.59 -7.96 3.49
N SER A 261 12.43 -7.29 2.69
CA SER A 261 12.98 -7.85 1.46
C SER A 261 13.81 -9.12 1.65
N ASP A 262 14.48 -9.28 2.79
CA ASP A 262 15.51 -10.32 2.98
C ASP A 262 15.45 -11.01 4.35
N VAL A 263 15.93 -10.35 5.41
CA VAL A 263 15.99 -10.95 6.75
C VAL A 263 15.50 -9.96 7.78
N TYR A 264 14.71 -10.43 8.73
CA TYR A 264 14.44 -9.68 9.94
C TYR A 264 14.39 -10.55 11.19
N THR A 265 14.66 -9.91 12.33
CA THR A 265 14.46 -10.49 13.66
C THR A 265 13.69 -9.51 14.53
N LEU A 266 12.60 -9.98 15.15
CA LEU A 266 11.79 -9.24 16.10
C LEU A 266 12.17 -9.62 17.53
N PHE A 267 12.40 -8.62 18.38
CA PHE A 267 12.69 -8.75 19.79
C PHE A 267 11.65 -8.04 20.65
N VAL A 268 11.33 -8.65 21.79
CA VAL A 268 10.52 -8.05 22.86
C VAL A 268 11.28 -8.18 24.16
N ASN A 269 11.56 -7.06 24.82
CA ASN A 269 12.41 -6.97 26.02
C ASN A 269 13.78 -7.65 25.84
N GLY A 270 14.38 -7.50 24.66
CA GLY A 270 15.67 -8.11 24.30
C GLY A 270 15.61 -9.62 24.02
N LYS A 271 14.45 -10.28 24.20
CA LYS A 271 14.26 -11.68 23.83
C LYS A 271 13.77 -11.79 22.40
N GLU A 272 14.41 -12.64 21.62
CA GLU A 272 13.95 -12.95 20.25
C GLU A 272 12.56 -13.60 20.29
N VAL A 273 11.63 -13.01 19.54
CA VAL A 273 10.28 -13.56 19.31
C VAL A 273 10.26 -14.37 18.03
N ALA A 274 10.87 -13.85 16.97
CA ALA A 274 10.94 -14.53 15.68
C ALA A 274 12.06 -13.98 14.80
N THR A 275 12.63 -14.87 13.99
CA THR A 275 13.45 -14.52 12.82
C THR A 275 12.77 -15.07 11.56
N ARG A 276 12.80 -14.30 10.47
CA ARG A 276 12.40 -14.75 9.12
C ARG A 276 13.50 -14.42 8.12
N LYS A 277 13.61 -15.24 7.07
CA LYS A 277 14.64 -15.11 6.03
C LYS A 277 14.06 -15.45 4.66
N GLY A 278 14.61 -14.84 3.61
CA GLY A 278 14.29 -15.18 2.23
C GLY A 278 12.80 -15.00 1.92
N PRO A 279 12.15 -15.96 1.23
CA PRO A 279 10.73 -15.88 0.92
C PRO A 279 9.83 -15.64 2.15
N ASP A 280 10.13 -16.26 3.29
CA ASP A 280 9.32 -16.12 4.51
C ASP A 280 9.41 -14.73 5.13
N ALA A 281 10.50 -14.00 4.89
CA ALA A 281 10.63 -12.61 5.35
C ALA A 281 9.78 -11.66 4.51
N ARG A 282 9.54 -11.99 3.24
CA ARG A 282 8.82 -11.13 2.29
C ARG A 282 7.31 -11.15 2.51
N HIS A 283 6.79 -12.19 3.15
CA HIS A 283 5.38 -12.29 3.50
C HIS A 283 5.11 -11.69 4.88
N PRO A 284 4.12 -10.80 5.02
CA PRO A 284 3.69 -10.31 6.33
C PRO A 284 3.38 -11.47 7.27
N SER A 285 4.14 -11.56 8.35
CA SER A 285 3.91 -12.54 9.43
C SER A 285 3.38 -11.82 10.66
N GLU A 286 2.31 -12.35 11.27
CA GLU A 286 1.73 -11.83 12.51
C GLU A 286 2.33 -12.56 13.74
N PHE A 287 2.76 -11.79 14.74
CA PHE A 287 3.33 -12.29 16.00
C PHE A 287 2.48 -11.79 17.17
N PRO A 288 1.51 -12.58 17.66
CA PRO A 288 0.73 -12.23 18.84
C PRO A 288 1.59 -12.30 20.10
N VAL A 289 1.58 -11.23 20.89
CA VAL A 289 2.29 -11.14 22.16
C VAL A 289 1.31 -10.69 23.25
N LYS A 290 1.27 -11.43 24.36
CA LYS A 290 0.45 -11.06 25.52
C LYS A 290 1.08 -9.89 26.25
N MET A 291 0.30 -8.84 26.45
CA MET A 291 0.71 -7.62 27.11
C MET A 291 -0.28 -7.24 28.20
N GLU A 292 0.20 -6.52 29.21
CA GLU A 292 -0.60 -6.06 30.34
C GLU A 292 -0.77 -4.55 30.30
N LYS A 293 -1.97 -4.08 30.64
CA LYS A 293 -2.30 -2.66 30.68
C LYS A 293 -1.32 -1.89 31.55
N GLY A 294 -0.78 -0.80 31.01
CA GLY A 294 0.12 0.11 31.71
C GLY A 294 1.59 -0.34 31.73
N LYS A 295 1.90 -1.60 31.38
CA LYS A 295 3.29 -2.06 31.29
C LYS A 295 3.95 -1.56 30.00
N GLU A 296 5.25 -1.36 30.11
CA GLU A 296 6.14 -0.94 29.02
C GLU A 296 6.96 -2.12 28.51
N TYR A 297 7.13 -2.20 27.19
CA TYR A 297 7.84 -3.26 26.50
C TYR A 297 8.83 -2.64 25.51
N ASN A 298 10.09 -3.04 25.57
CA ASN A 298 11.08 -2.66 24.56
C ASN A 298 10.87 -3.52 23.33
N ILE A 299 10.49 -2.92 22.21
CA ILE A 299 10.30 -3.60 20.93
C ILE A 299 11.42 -3.21 20.00
N GLU A 300 12.01 -4.19 19.32
CA GLU A 300 13.04 -3.94 18.31
C GLU A 300 12.86 -4.89 17.13
N LEU A 301 12.79 -4.34 15.93
CA LEU A 301 12.89 -5.06 14.67
C LEU A 301 14.24 -4.76 14.03
N GLN A 302 15.05 -5.79 13.80
CA GLN A 302 16.30 -5.69 13.05
C GLN A 302 16.09 -6.23 11.65
N HIS A 303 16.45 -5.46 10.61
CA HIS A 303 16.48 -5.91 9.22
C HIS A 303 17.92 -5.92 8.69
N ARG A 304 18.26 -6.90 7.85
CA ARG A 304 19.52 -6.98 7.11
C ARG A 304 19.27 -7.25 5.63
N GLN A 305 19.89 -6.46 4.76
CA GLN A 305 19.82 -6.62 3.32
C GLN A 305 20.76 -7.72 2.85
N ILE A 306 20.26 -8.62 2.01
CA ILE A 306 21.05 -9.61 1.27
C ILE A 306 20.93 -9.36 -0.24
N GLY A 307 19.74 -8.99 -0.71
CA GLY A 307 19.46 -8.69 -2.10
C GLY A 307 19.75 -7.23 -2.48
N LYS A 308 19.33 -6.85 -3.69
CA LYS A 308 19.58 -5.51 -4.27
C LYS A 308 18.69 -4.40 -3.71
N TYR A 309 17.54 -4.75 -3.13
CA TYR A 309 16.54 -3.79 -2.68
C TYR A 309 16.17 -4.03 -1.22
N VAL A 310 15.75 -2.97 -0.55
CA VAL A 310 15.26 -2.96 0.82
C VAL A 310 13.77 -2.65 0.78
N SER A 311 12.98 -3.51 1.39
CA SER A 311 11.61 -3.24 1.76
C SER A 311 11.46 -3.60 3.22
N ILE A 312 10.79 -2.75 4.01
CA ILE A 312 10.54 -2.98 5.43
C ILE A 312 9.15 -2.45 5.75
N THR A 313 8.27 -3.32 6.23
CA THR A 313 7.00 -2.93 6.86
C THR A 313 6.95 -3.47 8.28
N PHE A 314 6.46 -2.65 9.20
CA PHE A 314 6.25 -3.05 10.59
C PHE A 314 5.02 -2.38 11.19
N ASP A 315 3.98 -3.19 11.39
CA ASP A 315 2.69 -2.77 11.93
C ASP A 315 2.48 -3.33 13.33
N VAL A 316 1.80 -2.55 14.16
CA VAL A 316 1.43 -2.98 15.52
C VAL A 316 -0.02 -2.64 15.76
N TYR A 317 -0.83 -3.65 16.03
CA TYR A 317 -2.28 -3.48 16.15
C TYR A 317 -2.91 -4.48 17.11
N ARG A 318 -4.11 -4.12 17.56
CA ARG A 318 -5.05 -5.06 18.16
C ARG A 318 -5.92 -5.65 17.06
N LYS A 319 -5.99 -6.98 16.95
CA LYS A 319 -6.95 -7.69 16.09
C LYS A 319 -8.06 -8.26 16.96
N TYR A 320 -9.32 -8.06 16.59
CA TYR A 320 -10.46 -8.63 17.31
C TYR A 320 -11.59 -8.98 16.34
N PRO A 321 -12.30 -10.10 16.56
CA PRO A 321 -13.46 -10.44 15.74
C PRO A 321 -14.55 -9.37 15.89
N VAL A 322 -15.22 -9.02 14.80
CA VAL A 322 -16.35 -8.09 14.85
C VAL A 322 -17.66 -8.87 14.86
N ASN A 323 -18.58 -8.47 15.74
CA ASN A 323 -19.95 -8.94 15.74
C ASN A 323 -20.82 -7.90 15.01
N PHE A 324 -21.30 -8.23 13.82
CA PHE A 324 -22.09 -7.30 13.00
C PHE A 324 -23.42 -6.92 13.64
N ALA A 325 -24.01 -7.76 14.48
CA ALA A 325 -25.22 -7.39 15.23
C ALA A 325 -24.90 -6.25 16.23
N VAL A 326 -23.73 -6.27 16.86
CA VAL A 326 -23.28 -5.17 17.73
C VAL A 326 -23.02 -3.90 16.92
N VAL A 327 -22.41 -4.00 15.73
CA VAL A 327 -22.22 -2.84 14.83
C VAL A 327 -23.57 -2.24 14.46
N LYS A 328 -24.53 -3.07 14.06
CA LYS A 328 -25.92 -2.65 13.76
C LYS A 328 -26.56 -1.92 14.94
N GLU A 329 -26.49 -2.46 16.15
CA GLU A 329 -27.07 -1.83 17.33
C GLU A 329 -26.46 -0.46 17.64
N LYS A 330 -25.17 -0.25 17.36
CA LYS A 330 -24.52 1.06 17.53
C LYS A 330 -24.97 2.10 16.52
N VAL A 331 -25.40 1.69 15.33
CA VAL A 331 -25.76 2.61 14.23
C VAL A 331 -27.26 2.73 14.00
N LYS A 332 -28.10 1.97 14.72
CA LYS A 332 -29.55 1.91 14.52
C LYS A 332 -30.28 3.24 14.70
N ASP A 333 -29.71 4.16 15.49
CA ASP A 333 -30.30 5.48 15.76
C ASP A 333 -29.89 6.54 14.73
N ALA A 334 -29.02 6.21 13.78
CA ALA A 334 -28.67 7.12 12.70
C ALA A 334 -29.86 7.36 11.75
N GLU A 335 -29.90 8.54 11.13
CA GLU A 335 -30.89 8.87 10.10
C GLU A 335 -30.50 8.29 8.74
N VAL A 336 -29.20 8.12 8.50
CA VAL A 336 -28.62 7.48 7.32
C VAL A 336 -27.34 6.74 7.70
N ILE A 337 -27.10 5.61 7.03
CA ILE A 337 -25.85 4.85 7.14
C ILE A 337 -25.10 5.01 5.81
N ILE A 338 -23.89 5.55 5.85
CA ILE A 338 -22.96 5.60 4.74
C ILE A 338 -22.01 4.42 4.90
N PHE A 339 -22.17 3.40 4.07
CA PHE A 339 -21.26 2.27 4.02
C PHE A 339 -20.16 2.55 2.99
N ALA A 340 -18.89 2.66 3.39
CA ALA A 340 -17.75 2.82 2.51
C ALA A 340 -16.95 1.51 2.45
N GLY A 341 -17.00 0.84 1.30
CA GLY A 341 -16.43 -0.49 1.09
C GLY A 341 -16.04 -0.71 -0.36
N GLY A 342 -15.85 -1.97 -0.76
CA GLY A 342 -15.32 -2.37 -2.06
C GLY A 342 -13.92 -2.95 -1.94
N LEU A 343 -13.01 -2.48 -2.79
CA LEU A 343 -11.64 -2.95 -2.92
C LEU A 343 -10.66 -1.98 -2.27
N SER A 344 -9.39 -2.40 -2.26
CA SER A 344 -8.26 -1.63 -1.74
C SER A 344 -7.02 -2.06 -2.54
N PRO A 345 -6.01 -1.18 -2.70
CA PRO A 345 -4.70 -1.54 -3.26
C PRO A 345 -3.95 -2.58 -2.43
N SER A 346 -4.47 -2.98 -1.26
CA SER A 346 -4.01 -4.17 -0.53
C SER A 346 -4.47 -5.50 -1.15
N LEU A 347 -5.45 -5.49 -2.05
CA LEU A 347 -6.03 -6.67 -2.69
C LEU A 347 -5.77 -6.74 -4.19
N GLU A 348 -5.80 -5.59 -4.87
CA GLU A 348 -5.57 -5.48 -6.32
C GLU A 348 -4.29 -4.72 -6.64
N GLY A 349 -3.45 -5.31 -7.46
CA GLY A 349 -2.19 -4.71 -7.91
C GLY A 349 -1.30 -5.69 -8.67
N GLU A 350 -0.18 -5.18 -9.20
CA GLU A 350 0.76 -5.96 -10.00
C GLU A 350 1.54 -6.96 -9.13
N GLU A 351 1.50 -8.25 -9.51
CA GLU A 351 2.33 -9.34 -8.96
C GLU A 351 2.42 -9.35 -7.42
N MET A 352 1.29 -9.11 -6.75
CA MET A 352 1.24 -9.01 -5.29
C MET A 352 1.25 -10.39 -4.62
N MET A 353 1.62 -10.43 -3.34
CA MET A 353 1.54 -11.65 -2.52
C MET A 353 0.19 -11.77 -1.79
N VAL A 354 -0.90 -11.44 -2.48
CA VAL A 354 -2.27 -11.54 -1.93
C VAL A 354 -2.78 -12.97 -2.08
N ASN A 355 -3.28 -13.54 -0.99
CA ASN A 355 -4.01 -14.80 -0.97
C ASN A 355 -5.19 -14.68 0.01
N ALA A 356 -6.35 -14.32 -0.51
CA ALA A 356 -7.58 -14.10 0.25
C ALA A 356 -8.79 -14.63 -0.53
N GLU A 357 -9.94 -14.80 0.12
CA GLU A 357 -11.16 -15.18 -0.59
C GLU A 357 -11.47 -14.16 -1.70
N GLY A 358 -11.57 -14.63 -2.94
CA GLY A 358 -11.79 -13.77 -4.12
C GLY A 358 -10.52 -13.17 -4.75
N PHE A 359 -9.32 -13.38 -4.18
CA PHE A 359 -8.07 -12.75 -4.67
C PHE A 359 -6.86 -13.69 -4.64
N LYS A 360 -6.05 -13.66 -5.69
CA LYS A 360 -4.79 -14.40 -5.77
C LYS A 360 -3.78 -13.63 -6.59
N GLY A 361 -2.60 -13.33 -6.02
CA GLY A 361 -1.52 -12.69 -6.77
C GLY A 361 -1.73 -11.20 -7.07
N GLY A 362 -2.74 -10.57 -6.46
CA GLY A 362 -3.22 -9.23 -6.86
C GLY A 362 -4.34 -9.26 -7.90
N ASP A 363 -4.67 -10.44 -8.44
CA ASP A 363 -5.81 -10.63 -9.34
C ASP A 363 -7.07 -11.04 -8.58
N LYS A 364 -8.22 -10.60 -9.08
CA LYS A 364 -9.54 -11.13 -8.69
C LYS A 364 -9.76 -12.53 -9.25
N THR A 365 -10.16 -13.48 -8.41
CA THR A 365 -10.58 -14.83 -8.83
C THR A 365 -12.09 -14.93 -9.11
N ASN A 366 -12.85 -13.93 -8.66
CA ASN A 366 -14.25 -13.67 -9.02
C ASN A 366 -14.52 -12.16 -8.92
N ILE A 367 -15.69 -11.72 -9.39
CA ILE A 367 -16.05 -10.29 -9.39
C ILE A 367 -16.95 -9.91 -8.22
N GLU A 368 -17.19 -10.78 -7.24
CA GLU A 368 -18.14 -10.49 -6.17
C GLU A 368 -17.53 -9.52 -5.15
N LEU A 369 -18.40 -8.72 -4.50
CA LEU A 369 -17.98 -7.97 -3.32
C LEU A 369 -17.46 -8.96 -2.25
N PRO A 370 -16.37 -8.64 -1.51
CA PRO A 370 -15.86 -9.52 -0.47
C PRO A 370 -16.97 -9.94 0.50
N LYS A 371 -17.09 -11.26 0.72
CA LYS A 371 -18.18 -11.88 1.49
C LYS A 371 -18.45 -11.20 2.83
N VAL A 372 -17.40 -10.88 3.56
CA VAL A 372 -17.48 -10.17 4.85
C VAL A 372 -18.23 -8.83 4.76
N GLN A 373 -18.00 -8.07 3.69
CA GLN A 373 -18.65 -6.78 3.46
C GLN A 373 -20.11 -6.97 3.06
N ARG A 374 -20.43 -8.03 2.31
CA ARG A 374 -21.80 -8.41 1.96
C ARG A 374 -22.63 -8.74 3.20
N GLU A 375 -22.06 -9.54 4.10
CA GLU A 375 -22.68 -9.93 5.37
C GLU A 375 -22.92 -8.72 6.28
N LEU A 376 -21.92 -7.82 6.39
CA LEU A 376 -22.06 -6.57 7.14
C LEU A 376 -23.14 -5.67 6.53
N LEU A 377 -23.16 -5.50 5.21
CA LEU A 377 -24.17 -4.70 4.51
C LEU A 377 -25.59 -5.27 4.71
N ALA A 378 -25.74 -6.60 4.68
CA ALA A 378 -27.00 -7.27 4.97
C ALA A 378 -27.47 -7.02 6.41
N GLU A 379 -26.56 -7.04 7.39
CA GLU A 379 -26.89 -6.77 8.79
C GLU A 379 -27.26 -5.29 9.02
N LEU A 380 -26.55 -4.35 8.38
CA LEU A 380 -26.86 -2.92 8.45
C LEU A 380 -28.25 -2.59 7.90
N ARG A 381 -28.69 -3.28 6.84
CA ARG A 381 -30.04 -3.08 6.27
C ARG A 381 -31.17 -3.49 7.22
N LYS A 382 -30.92 -4.39 8.16
CA LYS A 382 -31.91 -4.79 9.19
C LYS A 382 -32.26 -3.64 10.13
N THR A 383 -31.50 -2.54 10.13
CA THR A 383 -31.89 -1.30 10.85
C THR A 383 -33.13 -0.62 10.27
N GLY A 384 -33.48 -0.91 9.00
CA GLY A 384 -34.52 -0.18 8.27
C GLY A 384 -34.14 1.26 7.88
N LYS A 385 -32.92 1.70 8.20
CA LYS A 385 -32.41 3.03 7.81
C LYS A 385 -31.95 3.02 6.34
N PRO A 386 -32.00 4.17 5.65
CA PRO A 386 -31.37 4.31 4.35
C PRO A 386 -29.87 3.99 4.45
N VAL A 387 -29.39 3.10 3.57
CA VAL A 387 -27.97 2.75 3.45
C VAL A 387 -27.44 3.27 2.11
N VAL A 388 -26.50 4.20 2.15
CA VAL A 388 -25.78 4.70 0.98
C VAL A 388 -24.46 3.93 0.87
N PHE A 389 -24.31 3.13 -0.19
CA PHE A 389 -23.05 2.44 -0.45
C PHE A 389 -22.12 3.32 -1.29
N VAL A 390 -21.02 3.77 -0.69
CA VAL A 390 -19.88 4.38 -1.38
C VAL A 390 -18.93 3.24 -1.80
N LEU A 391 -19.09 2.79 -3.04
CA LEU A 391 -18.26 1.75 -3.63
C LEU A 391 -16.90 2.33 -4.04
N CYS A 392 -15.85 1.91 -3.37
CA CYS A 392 -14.47 2.24 -3.71
C CYS A 392 -13.87 1.06 -4.49
N THR A 393 -13.58 1.25 -5.77
CA THR A 393 -13.04 0.17 -6.60
C THR A 393 -12.24 0.74 -7.77
N GLY A 394 -11.16 0.06 -8.15
CA GLY A 394 -10.39 0.34 -9.38
C GLY A 394 -10.91 -0.44 -10.59
N SER A 395 -11.83 -1.38 -10.38
CA SER A 395 -12.31 -2.32 -11.39
C SER A 395 -13.78 -2.74 -11.15
N ALA A 396 -14.37 -3.55 -12.02
CA ALA A 396 -15.76 -3.96 -11.90
C ALA A 396 -16.00 -4.94 -10.72
N LEU A 397 -17.12 -4.76 -10.01
CA LEU A 397 -17.66 -5.72 -9.04
C LEU A 397 -19.13 -6.04 -9.37
N GLY A 398 -19.53 -7.30 -9.19
CA GLY A 398 -20.91 -7.76 -9.20
C GLY A 398 -21.58 -7.43 -7.87
N LEU A 399 -22.69 -6.69 -7.94
CA LEU A 399 -23.47 -6.25 -6.77
C LEU A 399 -24.91 -6.78 -6.76
N GLU A 400 -25.34 -7.53 -7.79
CA GLU A 400 -26.76 -7.91 -7.97
C GLU A 400 -27.33 -8.64 -6.75
N GLN A 401 -26.58 -9.63 -6.24
CA GLN A 401 -26.96 -10.37 -5.05
C GLN A 401 -26.94 -9.53 -3.77
N ASP A 402 -26.16 -8.46 -3.78
CA ASP A 402 -26.07 -7.51 -2.68
C ASP A 402 -27.11 -6.41 -2.79
N GLU A 403 -27.94 -6.35 -3.81
CA GLU A 403 -29.09 -5.44 -3.86
C GLU A 403 -30.33 -6.02 -3.19
N LYS A 404 -30.50 -7.33 -3.29
CA LYS A 404 -31.68 -8.02 -2.78
C LYS A 404 -31.60 -8.03 -1.25
N ILE A 405 -32.63 -7.49 -0.58
CA ILE A 405 -32.84 -7.80 0.84
C ILE A 405 -33.03 -9.32 0.87
N MET A 406 -32.15 -10.06 1.52
CA MET A 406 -32.38 -11.47 1.79
C MET A 406 -33.66 -11.57 2.64
N THR A 407 -34.80 -11.74 1.99
CA THR A 407 -35.99 -12.30 2.64
C THR A 407 -35.64 -13.75 2.99
N PRO A 408 -35.78 -14.15 4.26
CA PRO A 408 -35.75 -15.57 4.59
C PRO A 408 -36.84 -16.26 3.75
N TRP A 409 -36.47 -17.37 3.09
CA TRP A 409 -37.43 -18.27 2.47
C TRP A 409 -38.34 -18.89 3.52
#